data_AF-A0ABD2P8I0-F1
#
_entry.id   AF-A0ABD2P8I0-F1
#
_cell.length_a   1.000
_cell.length_b   1.000
_cell.length_c   1.000
_cell.angle_alpha   90.00
_cell.angle_beta   90.00
_cell.angle_gamma   90.00
#
_symmetry.space_group_name_H-M   'P 1'
#
loop_
_entity.id
_entity.type
_entity.pdbx_description
1 polymer ?
#
loop_
_entity_poly.entity_id
_entity_poly.type
_entity_poly.pdbx_seq_one_letter_code
_entity_poly.pdbx_strand_id
1 'polypeptide(L)'
;MRKTHFETKIKTSSNKIRRTWQIVNSLTNKSKQYEANKSQYPSIDPTELVNEFNKYFTNVAVALTRMIKSSKMDIGLRGCEKSFYIFTVTEEERERTVNKLKNNSAYGYDEVPLHVIKKAIKAVSKP
;
A
#
# COMPACT_ATOMS: atom_id res chain seq x y z
N MET A 1 -23.07 6.57 -16.39
CA MET A 1 -23.36 5.23 -16.96
C MET A 1 -22.25 4.20 -16.70
N ARG A 2 -20.99 4.39 -17.16
CA ARG A 2 -19.91 3.39 -16.92
C ARG A 2 -19.58 3.12 -15.45
N LYS A 3 -19.45 4.17 -14.64
CA LYS A 3 -19.18 4.05 -13.18
C LYS A 3 -20.26 3.22 -12.48
N THR A 4 -21.52 3.60 -12.69
CA THR A 4 -22.70 2.93 -12.12
C THR A 4 -22.77 1.45 -12.52
N HIS A 5 -22.46 1.13 -13.78
CA HIS A 5 -22.44 -0.27 -14.24
C HIS A 5 -21.39 -1.14 -13.54
N PHE A 6 -20.16 -0.62 -13.33
CA PHE A 6 -19.13 -1.38 -12.60
C PHE A 6 -19.43 -1.47 -11.10
N GLU A 7 -19.96 -0.42 -10.50
CA GLU A 7 -20.40 -0.44 -9.10
C GLU A 7 -21.48 -1.50 -8.87
N THR A 8 -22.50 -1.58 -9.73
CA THR A 8 -23.52 -2.61 -9.64
C THR A 8 -22.91 -4.00 -9.78
N LYS A 9 -22.02 -4.23 -10.75
CA LYS A 9 -21.33 -5.52 -10.95
C LYS A 9 -20.47 -5.95 -9.77
N ILE A 10 -19.86 -5.01 -9.04
CA ILE A 10 -19.07 -5.33 -7.84
C ILE A 10 -20.01 -5.64 -6.67
N LYS A 11 -21.04 -4.83 -6.47
CA LYS A 11 -21.99 -4.95 -5.36
C LYS A 11 -22.80 -6.24 -5.40
N THR A 12 -23.20 -6.71 -6.59
CA THR A 12 -23.99 -7.93 -6.77
C THR A 12 -23.15 -9.21 -6.78
N SER A 13 -21.82 -9.12 -6.68
CA SER A 13 -20.95 -10.30 -6.70
C SER A 13 -20.77 -10.91 -5.30
N SER A 14 -20.77 -12.25 -5.25
CA SER A 14 -20.50 -13.00 -4.02
C SER A 14 -19.07 -12.80 -3.50
N ASN A 15 -18.11 -12.55 -4.39
CA ASN A 15 -16.73 -12.24 -4.07
C ASN A 15 -16.28 -10.92 -4.71
N LYS A 16 -16.41 -9.84 -3.94
CA LYS A 16 -16.14 -8.46 -4.37
C LYS A 16 -14.70 -8.25 -4.80
N ILE A 17 -13.73 -8.81 -4.06
CA ILE A 17 -12.30 -8.65 -4.34
C ILE A 17 -11.96 -9.27 -5.71
N ARG A 18 -12.38 -10.52 -5.93
CA ARG A 18 -12.16 -11.21 -7.21
C ARG A 18 -12.83 -10.47 -8.36
N ARG A 19 -14.05 -9.98 -8.15
CA ARG A 19 -14.81 -9.27 -9.18
C ARG A 19 -14.17 -7.94 -9.57
N THR A 20 -13.68 -7.18 -8.60
CA THR A 20 -12.94 -5.94 -8.85
C THR A 20 -11.70 -6.21 -9.70
N TRP A 21 -10.90 -7.22 -9.38
CA TRP A 21 -9.71 -7.57 -10.16
C TRP A 21 -10.02 -8.03 -11.59
N GLN A 22 -11.13 -8.74 -11.80
CA GLN A 22 -11.59 -9.09 -13.14
C GLN A 22 -11.94 -7.85 -13.97
N ILE A 23 -12.64 -6.88 -13.37
CA ILE A 23 -12.99 -5.62 -14.06
C ILE A 23 -11.72 -4.87 -14.44
N VAL A 24 -10.78 -4.71 -13.50
CA VAL A 24 -9.48 -4.09 -13.78
C VAL A 24 -8.77 -4.79 -14.94
N ASN A 25 -8.59 -6.12 -14.85
CA ASN A 25 -7.91 -6.88 -15.90
C ASN A 25 -8.59 -6.78 -17.27
N SER A 26 -9.93 -6.71 -17.31
CA SER A 26 -10.69 -6.53 -18.55
C SER A 26 -10.52 -5.15 -19.18
N LEU A 27 -10.30 -4.12 -18.36
CA LEU A 27 -10.07 -2.75 -18.81
C LEU A 27 -8.61 -2.51 -19.20
N THR A 28 -7.68 -3.16 -18.50
CA THR A 28 -6.24 -2.97 -18.69
C THR A 28 -5.63 -3.92 -19.71
N ASN A 29 -6.46 -4.72 -20.41
CA ASN A 29 -6.13 -5.52 -21.58
C ASN A 29 -4.71 -6.14 -21.54
N LYS A 30 -4.47 -7.02 -20.55
CA LYS A 30 -3.17 -7.65 -20.28
C LYS A 30 -2.63 -8.59 -21.39
N SER A 31 -3.27 -8.63 -22.57
CA SER A 31 -2.91 -9.55 -23.66
C SER A 31 -2.12 -8.94 -24.80
N LYS A 32 -1.84 -7.62 -24.80
CA LYS A 32 -0.84 -7.10 -25.72
C LYS A 32 0.50 -7.22 -25.04
N GLN A 33 1.29 -8.23 -25.46
CA GLN A 33 2.73 -8.16 -25.32
C GLN A 33 3.13 -6.74 -25.71
N TYR A 34 3.67 -6.00 -24.75
CA TYR A 34 4.22 -4.69 -25.02
C TYR A 34 5.47 -4.96 -25.87
N GLU A 35 5.27 -5.06 -27.18
CA GLU A 35 6.37 -4.86 -28.11
C GLU A 35 6.80 -3.42 -27.88
N ALA A 36 7.83 -3.24 -27.06
CA ALA A 36 8.50 -1.97 -26.95
C ALA A 36 8.87 -1.58 -28.38
N ASN A 37 8.20 -0.56 -28.92
CA ASN A 37 8.51 0.03 -30.22
C ASN A 37 9.94 0.55 -30.17
N LYS A 38 10.91 -0.34 -30.42
CA LYS A 38 12.35 -0.03 -30.51
C LYS A 38 12.66 0.90 -31.70
N SER A 39 11.67 1.17 -32.55
CA SER A 39 11.83 1.94 -33.79
C SER A 39 11.56 3.44 -33.65
N GLN A 40 11.06 3.93 -32.51
CA GLN A 40 10.67 5.34 -32.39
C GLN A 40 11.73 6.23 -31.73
N TYR A 41 12.80 5.64 -31.20
CA TYR A 41 13.96 6.41 -30.74
C TYR A 41 15.12 6.12 -31.71
N PRO A 42 15.71 7.15 -32.36
CA PRO A 42 17.01 6.98 -33.02
C PRO A 42 17.99 6.38 -31.99
N SER A 43 19.07 5.75 -32.47
CA SER A 43 20.11 5.14 -31.64
C SER A 43 20.80 6.18 -30.73
N ILE A 44 20.10 6.65 -29.70
CA ILE A 44 20.62 7.47 -28.62
C ILE A 44 21.58 6.57 -27.85
N ASP A 45 22.80 7.04 -27.64
CA ASP A 45 23.77 6.35 -26.82
C ASP A 45 23.12 6.05 -25.45
N PRO A 46 23.06 4.78 -25.01
CA PRO A 46 22.46 4.43 -23.73
C PRO A 46 23.00 5.25 -22.57
N THR A 47 24.28 5.65 -22.65
CA THR A 47 24.92 6.52 -21.64
C THR A 47 24.31 7.91 -21.63
N GLU A 48 24.09 8.51 -22.80
CA GLU A 48 23.45 9.81 -22.95
C GLU A 48 22.01 9.79 -22.43
N LEU A 49 21.23 8.75 -22.74
CA LEU A 49 19.86 8.59 -22.26
C LEU A 49 19.81 8.49 -20.72
N VAL A 50 20.66 7.68 -20.12
CA VAL A 50 20.71 7.51 -18.66
C VAL A 50 21.16 8.81 -17.99
N ASN A 51 22.11 9.52 -18.57
CA ASN A 51 22.57 10.80 -18.05
C ASN A 51 21.48 11.87 -18.13
N GLU A 52 20.73 11.95 -19.22
CA GLU A 52 19.61 12.88 -19.37
C GLU A 52 18.48 12.55 -18.40
N PHE A 53 18.13 11.27 -18.26
CA PHE A 53 17.15 10.78 -17.29
C PHE A 53 17.54 11.17 -15.86
N ASN A 54 18.78 10.86 -15.46
CA ASN A 54 19.27 11.19 -14.12
C ASN A 54 19.26 12.69 -13.90
N LYS A 55 19.78 13.48 -14.86
CA LYS A 55 19.78 14.94 -14.78
C LYS A 55 18.38 15.51 -14.65
N TYR A 56 17.39 14.97 -15.33
CA TYR A 56 16.00 15.40 -15.18
C TYR A 56 15.51 15.14 -13.74
N PHE A 57 15.59 13.90 -13.27
CA PHE A 57 15.02 13.53 -11.97
C PHE A 57 15.77 14.11 -10.77
N THR A 58 17.08 14.36 -10.88
CA THR A 58 17.84 15.06 -9.84
C THR A 58 17.46 16.54 -9.73
N ASN A 59 17.04 17.17 -10.84
CA ASN A 59 16.78 18.61 -10.89
C ASN A 59 15.30 18.99 -10.83
N VAL A 60 14.38 18.09 -11.17
CA VAL A 60 12.94 18.40 -11.24
C VAL A 60 12.39 18.84 -9.88
N ALA A 61 12.85 18.23 -8.79
CA ALA A 61 12.44 18.63 -7.43
C ALA A 61 12.89 20.07 -7.10
N VAL A 62 14.11 20.44 -7.50
CA VAL A 62 14.65 21.80 -7.29
C VAL A 62 13.89 22.82 -8.14
N ALA A 63 13.61 22.49 -9.40
CA ALA A 63 12.84 23.36 -10.29
C ALA A 63 11.43 23.61 -9.75
N LEU A 64 10.75 22.56 -9.29
CA LEU A 64 9.40 22.66 -8.72
C LEU A 64 9.38 23.43 -7.39
N THR A 65 10.34 23.18 -6.50
CA THR A 65 10.41 23.86 -5.20
C THR A 65 10.70 25.35 -5.32
N ARG A 66 11.50 25.78 -6.30
CA ARG A 66 11.74 27.21 -6.60
C ARG A 66 10.46 27.96 -6.99
N MET A 67 9.46 27.27 -7.55
CA MET A 67 8.18 27.87 -7.92
C MET A 67 7.21 28.00 -6.74
N ILE A 68 7.50 27.35 -5.60
CA ILE A 68 6.70 27.46 -4.39
C ILE A 68 6.98 28.85 -3.79
N LYS A 69 5.99 29.74 -3.86
CA LYS A 69 6.06 31.02 -3.17
C LYS A 69 6.18 30.78 -1.67
N SER A 70 7.16 31.39 -1.03
CA SER A 70 7.25 31.44 0.43
C SER A 70 6.01 32.16 0.96
N SER A 71 5.03 31.40 1.43
CA SER A 71 4.03 31.90 2.35
C SER A 71 4.55 31.61 3.75
N LYS A 72 4.57 32.64 4.61
CA LYS A 72 4.61 32.42 6.06
C LYS A 72 3.25 31.82 6.43
N MET A 73 3.07 30.54 6.14
CA MET A 73 1.94 29.80 6.68
C MET A 73 2.24 29.67 8.17
N ASP A 74 1.50 30.40 8.99
CA ASP A 74 1.48 30.17 10.42
C ASP A 74 0.92 28.76 10.62
N ILE A 75 1.82 27.78 10.77
CA ILE A 75 1.47 26.36 10.98
C ILE A 75 1.06 26.19 12.44
N GLY A 76 0.24 27.12 12.96
CA GLY A 76 -0.47 26.93 14.20
C GLY A 76 -1.27 25.65 14.05
N LEU A 77 -0.70 24.54 14.53
CA LEU A 77 -1.32 23.22 14.57
C LEU A 77 -2.51 23.35 15.51
N ARG A 78 -3.61 23.89 15.00
CA ARG A 78 -4.92 23.79 15.64
C ARG A 78 -5.21 22.31 15.69
N GLY A 79 -5.50 21.79 16.89
CA GLY A 79 -5.69 20.37 17.13
C GLY A 79 -6.53 19.71 16.03
N CYS A 80 -6.04 18.61 15.47
CA CYS A 80 -6.75 17.89 14.42
C CYS A 80 -7.78 16.98 15.09
N GLU A 81 -9.07 17.27 14.89
CA GLU A 81 -10.17 16.40 15.36
C GLU A 81 -10.07 14.98 14.79
N LYS A 82 -9.38 14.82 13.64
CA LYS A 82 -9.10 13.53 13.00
C LYS A 82 -7.68 13.06 13.30
N SER A 83 -7.31 13.04 14.57
CA SER A 83 -6.06 12.47 15.06
C SER A 83 -6.25 11.01 15.47
N PHE A 84 -5.17 10.23 15.43
CA PHE A 84 -5.12 8.93 16.08
C PHE A 84 -4.04 8.94 17.15
N TYR A 85 -4.27 8.19 18.21
CA TYR A 85 -3.38 8.08 19.35
C TYR A 85 -2.96 6.63 19.49
N ILE A 86 -1.72 6.42 19.91
CA ILE A 86 -1.20 5.11 20.25
C ILE A 86 -1.24 5.03 21.76
N PHE A 87 -2.00 4.06 22.27
CA PHE A 87 -2.06 3.76 23.69
C PHE A 87 -1.30 2.47 23.97
N THR A 88 -0.79 2.35 25.20
CA THR A 88 -0.29 1.07 25.69
C THR A 88 -1.43 0.08 25.74
N VAL A 89 -1.21 -1.11 25.19
CA VAL A 89 -2.20 -2.20 25.20
C VAL A 89 -2.33 -2.78 26.61
N THR A 90 -3.56 -3.11 27.03
CA THR A 90 -3.77 -3.76 28.34
C THR A 90 -3.50 -5.27 28.26
N GLU A 91 -3.29 -5.91 29.42
CA GLU A 91 -3.09 -7.37 29.49
C GLU A 91 -4.29 -8.12 28.89
N GLU A 92 -5.51 -7.65 29.19
CA GLU A 92 -6.76 -8.25 28.70
C GLU A 92 -6.89 -8.11 27.19
N GLU A 93 -6.48 -6.96 26.62
CA GLU A 93 -6.48 -6.74 25.18
C GLU A 93 -5.51 -7.67 24.46
N ARG A 94 -4.32 -7.90 25.04
CA ARG A 94 -3.33 -8.85 24.52
C ARG A 94 -3.90 -10.27 24.52
N GLU A 95 -4.41 -10.73 25.66
CA GLU A 95 -4.99 -12.06 25.80
C GLU A 95 -6.18 -12.27 24.86
N ARG A 96 -7.10 -11.31 24.81
CA ARG A 96 -8.27 -11.35 23.94
C ARG A 96 -7.88 -11.41 22.47
N THR A 97 -6.87 -10.64 22.06
CA THR A 97 -6.40 -10.60 20.68
C THR A 97 -5.80 -11.94 20.27
N VAL A 98 -4.90 -12.51 21.08
CA VAL A 98 -4.27 -13.80 20.78
C VAL A 98 -5.29 -14.94 20.76
N ASN A 99 -6.25 -14.94 21.68
CA ASN A 99 -7.28 -15.99 21.74
C ASN A 99 -8.24 -15.97 20.53
N LYS A 100 -8.47 -14.80 19.93
CA LYS A 100 -9.32 -14.65 18.72
C LYS A 100 -8.65 -15.14 17.44
N LEU A 101 -7.33 -15.34 17.43
CA LEU A 101 -6.62 -15.84 16.25
C LEU A 101 -7.08 -17.27 15.91
N LYS A 102 -7.31 -17.58 14.64
CA LYS A 102 -7.70 -18.94 14.22
C LYS A 102 -6.50 -19.88 14.33
N ASN A 103 -6.71 -21.04 14.95
CA ASN A 103 -5.69 -22.09 14.95
C ASN A 103 -5.52 -22.59 13.51
N ASN A 104 -4.33 -22.39 12.95
CA ASN A 104 -3.92 -22.91 11.66
C ASN A 104 -2.66 -23.76 11.85
N SER A 105 -2.42 -24.68 10.91
CA SER A 105 -1.20 -25.51 10.88
C SER A 105 0.02 -24.76 10.33
N ALA A 106 -0.19 -23.60 9.70
CA ALA A 106 0.90 -22.78 9.18
C ALA A 106 1.56 -21.99 10.31
N TYR A 107 2.90 -22.01 10.34
CA TYR A 107 3.73 -21.29 11.30
C TYR A 107 4.41 -20.10 10.62
N GLY A 108 4.89 -19.16 11.44
CA GLY A 108 5.72 -18.05 10.97
C GLY A 108 7.15 -18.50 10.68
N TYR A 109 8.02 -17.52 10.43
CA TYR A 109 9.46 -17.76 10.25
C TYR A 109 10.12 -18.37 11.50
N ASP A 110 9.55 -18.12 12.68
CA ASP A 110 10.02 -18.65 13.97
C ASP A 110 9.61 -20.11 14.22
N GLU A 111 8.82 -20.70 13.31
CA GLU A 111 8.28 -22.06 13.43
C GLU A 111 7.48 -22.30 14.72
N VAL A 112 6.99 -21.24 15.40
CA VAL A 112 6.23 -21.38 16.65
C VAL A 112 4.74 -21.60 16.35
N PRO A 113 4.15 -22.72 16.80
CA PRO A 113 2.73 -22.95 16.62
C PRO A 113 1.87 -21.99 17.43
N LEU A 114 0.81 -21.47 16.81
CA LEU A 114 -0.13 -20.55 17.48
C LEU A 114 -0.75 -21.15 18.76
N HIS A 115 -0.94 -22.48 18.80
CA HIS A 115 -1.48 -23.15 19.99
C HIS A 115 -0.52 -23.08 21.20
N VAL A 116 0.79 -22.98 20.97
CA VAL A 116 1.80 -22.77 22.03
C VAL A 116 1.68 -21.34 22.55
N ILE A 117 1.61 -20.36 21.64
CA ILE A 117 1.46 -18.94 21.98
C ILE A 117 0.20 -18.71 22.83
N LYS A 118 -0.93 -19.33 22.46
CA LYS A 118 -2.19 -19.24 23.24
C LYS A 118 -2.08 -19.80 24.65
N LYS A 119 -1.25 -20.83 24.87
CA LYS A 119 -1.00 -21.37 26.22
C LYS A 119 -0.07 -20.46 27.02
N ALA A 120 0.91 -19.86 26.36
CA ALA A 120 1.91 -19.00 26.99
C ALA A 120 1.41 -17.58 27.27
N ILE A 121 0.39 -17.09 26.55
CA ILE A 121 -0.02 -15.67 26.57
C ILE A 121 -0.27 -15.15 27.98
N LYS A 122 -0.90 -15.93 28.87
CA LYS A 122 -1.15 -15.52 30.27
C LYS A 122 0.13 -15.25 31.07
N ALA A 123 1.22 -15.96 30.75
CA ALA A 123 2.50 -15.79 31.42
C ALA A 123 3.30 -14.61 30.85
N VAL A 124 3.18 -14.34 29.55
CA VAL A 124 3.88 -13.23 28.87
C VAL A 124 3.08 -11.92 28.81
N SER A 125 1.80 -11.95 29.17
CA SER A 125 0.94 -10.77 29.25
C SER A 125 1.25 -9.89 30.45
N LYS A 126 1.77 -10.47 31.55
CA LYS A 126 2.20 -9.75 32.74
C LYS A 126 3.54 -9.03 32.51
N PRO A 127 3.77 -7.86 33.11
CA PRO A 127 5.06 -7.17 33.06
C PRO A 127 6.20 -7.97 33.70
#